data_AF-A0A1B7N7Z1-F1
#
_entry.id   AF-A0A1B7N7Z1-F1
#
_cell.length_a   1.000
_cell.length_b   1.000
_cell.length_c   1.000
_cell.angle_alpha   90.00
_cell.angle_beta   90.00
_cell.angle_gamma   90.00
#
_symmetry.space_group_name_H-M   'P 1'
#
loop_
_entity.id
_entity.type
_entity.pdbx_description
1 polymer ?
#
loop_
_entity_poly.entity_id
_entity_poly.type
_entity_poly.pdbx_seq_one_letter_code
_entity_poly.pdbx_strand_id
1 'polypeptide(L)'
;MDNETSETSEESLIIAPEPSLDFTRKTWWDSLLAMYTSSSSYLPSITLAQRQHAMNLVTADIRFLLRGSNYWFSFINVPQFLGRYHDPIRRERMQPALLPAALAIATLFQSSEAGYGKEGRDRAVRLRDVAQGHLEASLNARWIDDSLAQAAWLLAFFEICPHPQYTRERSSSAILMLDMIIRCLSLTFIDLENPHSAKFSRRSVPTIAPHTWNTPLQVLYSGDHLLSTSDDSQPRYPLQGCSCSSMTLGARWSGAYEYTPLWVSAPGWDDSWTEAEVRKELCRRLCWSALSLVSGHTSYITATKRSPAELFLIEPANYALLFPGEALGMSTMTSDYSGKDTIWALIYRTMLLWHSCLQIRHDPGANEAEMARFGVNAWLEADTLEKALDAHTCGLERTFLFQGREYLFNVRMTVSHEFRRFIPFATANANGLFNRNKAEEWLTHQASVARRAVLGLGAVTGNATHSLMHRPFFIFWFMSQISRALTLWDCDNSLTLALDVCMAFFKPIDYLNALWPCEELRRRAVKLREQVSHACKSAGRPSPSPPPGEFGVVQY
;
A
#
# COMPACT_ATOMS: atom_id res chain seq x y z
N MET A 1 -34.58 71.32 17.32
CA MET A 1 -33.63 70.56 18.16
C MET A 1 -34.27 69.23 18.38
N ASP A 2 -33.91 68.22 17.60
CA ASP A 2 -34.16 66.80 17.88
C ASP A 2 -33.17 66.03 17.00
N ASN A 3 -32.21 65.38 17.63
CA ASN A 3 -31.19 64.56 16.98
C ASN A 3 -31.34 63.16 17.56
N GLU A 4 -31.99 62.27 16.82
CA GLU A 4 -32.10 60.85 17.13
C GLU A 4 -30.76 60.16 16.83
N THR A 5 -30.02 59.81 17.88
CA THR A 5 -28.88 58.88 17.80
C THR A 5 -29.38 57.46 17.95
N SER A 6 -29.28 56.70 16.86
CA SER A 6 -29.48 55.25 16.79
C SER A 6 -28.39 54.51 17.56
N GLU A 7 -28.79 53.71 18.55
CA GLU A 7 -27.93 52.73 19.22
C GLU A 7 -27.75 51.49 18.32
N THR A 8 -26.58 51.35 17.71
CA THR A 8 -26.12 50.07 17.14
C THR A 8 -25.30 49.32 18.18
N SER A 9 -25.90 48.30 18.77
CA SER A 9 -25.24 47.29 19.61
C SER A 9 -24.32 46.42 18.74
N GLU A 10 -23.02 46.69 18.74
CA GLU A 10 -22.01 45.74 18.24
C GLU A 10 -21.91 44.57 19.23
N GLU A 11 -22.59 43.46 18.94
CA GLU A 11 -22.27 42.16 19.53
C GLU A 11 -20.89 41.74 19.04
N SER A 12 -19.88 41.98 19.86
CA SER A 12 -18.54 41.44 19.69
C SER A 12 -18.63 39.91 19.64
N LEU A 13 -18.40 39.31 18.47
CA LEU A 13 -18.23 37.88 18.27
C LEU A 13 -17.05 37.40 19.14
N ILE A 14 -17.34 36.89 20.33
CA ILE A 14 -16.34 36.28 21.21
C ILE A 14 -15.91 34.95 20.56
N ILE A 15 -14.81 34.99 19.82
CA ILE A 15 -14.13 33.78 19.35
C ILE A 15 -13.64 33.04 20.61
N ALA A 16 -14.19 31.87 20.87
CA ALA A 16 -13.76 31.04 21.98
C ALA A 16 -12.26 30.72 21.83
N PRO A 17 -11.46 30.81 22.91
CA PRO A 17 -10.03 30.53 22.84
C PRO A 17 -9.79 29.08 22.42
N GLU A 18 -8.89 28.88 21.46
CA GLU A 18 -8.48 27.53 21.04
C GLU A 18 -7.89 26.77 22.24
N PRO A 19 -8.29 25.50 22.46
CA PRO A 19 -7.74 24.71 23.56
C PRO A 19 -6.24 24.52 23.37
N SER A 20 -5.46 24.76 24.44
CA SER A 20 -4.01 24.60 24.38
C SER A 20 -3.60 23.16 24.01
N LEU A 21 -2.45 23.01 23.35
CA LEU A 21 -1.84 21.70 23.07
C LEU A 21 -1.69 20.82 24.31
N ASP A 22 -1.37 21.43 25.46
CA ASP A 22 -1.22 20.74 26.73
C ASP A 22 -2.56 20.19 27.25
N PHE A 23 -3.65 20.95 27.07
CA PHE A 23 -4.99 20.47 27.36
C PHE A 23 -5.37 19.27 26.48
N THR A 24 -5.14 19.35 25.17
CA THR A 24 -5.43 18.23 24.26
C THR A 24 -4.64 16.98 24.63
N ARG A 25 -3.35 17.11 24.96
CA ARG A 25 -2.48 15.99 25.39
C ARG A 25 -3.01 15.25 26.63
N LYS A 26 -3.58 15.99 27.57
CA LYS A 26 -4.08 15.44 28.84
C LYS A 26 -5.46 14.83 28.73
N THR A 27 -6.27 15.26 27.76
CA THR A 27 -7.71 14.94 27.72
C THR A 27 -8.10 13.94 26.64
N TRP A 28 -7.34 13.82 25.54
CA TRP A 28 -7.73 12.99 24.39
C TRP A 28 -7.99 11.52 24.76
N TRP A 29 -7.19 10.98 25.68
CA TRP A 29 -7.33 9.58 26.12
C TRP A 29 -8.65 9.37 26.88
N ASP A 30 -9.01 10.31 27.74
CA ASP A 30 -10.24 10.24 28.51
C ASP A 30 -11.47 10.41 27.61
N SER A 31 -11.38 11.30 26.62
CA SER A 31 -12.41 11.44 25.59
C SER A 31 -12.61 10.15 24.78
N LEU A 32 -11.51 9.48 24.39
CA LEU A 32 -11.58 8.19 23.69
C LEU A 32 -12.23 7.10 24.56
N LEU A 33 -11.89 7.02 25.85
CA LEU A 33 -12.49 6.05 26.75
C LEU A 33 -13.99 6.33 26.95
N ALA A 34 -14.38 7.60 27.11
CA ALA A 34 -15.78 7.98 27.22
C ALA A 34 -16.59 7.55 25.98
N MET A 35 -16.05 7.71 24.77
CA MET A 35 -16.67 7.19 23.54
C MET A 35 -16.81 5.66 23.51
N TYR A 36 -15.90 4.92 24.14
CA TYR A 36 -16.01 3.47 24.25
C TYR A 36 -17.07 3.02 25.28
N THR A 37 -17.44 3.90 26.21
CA THR A 37 -18.47 3.63 27.23
C THR A 37 -19.88 4.06 26.82
N SER A 38 -20.01 5.00 25.88
CA SER A 38 -21.28 5.61 25.48
C SER A 38 -21.43 5.66 23.97
N SER A 39 -22.57 5.21 23.46
CA SER A 39 -22.96 5.39 22.05
C SER A 39 -23.53 6.78 21.76
N SER A 40 -23.70 7.63 22.79
CA SER A 40 -24.26 8.98 22.69
C SER A 40 -23.20 10.02 22.33
N SER A 41 -23.59 11.08 21.63
CA SER A 41 -22.72 12.20 21.24
C SER A 41 -22.22 13.05 22.41
N TYR A 42 -22.78 12.86 23.62
CA TYR A 42 -22.34 13.53 24.84
C TYR A 42 -21.28 12.68 25.54
N LEU A 43 -20.16 13.30 25.96
CA LEU A 43 -19.11 12.67 26.75
C LEU A 43 -19.52 12.65 28.23
N PRO A 44 -20.00 11.53 28.79
CA PRO A 44 -20.34 11.48 30.21
C PRO A 44 -19.07 11.45 31.07
N SER A 45 -19.20 11.90 32.32
CA SER A 45 -18.20 11.56 33.35
C SER A 45 -18.21 10.04 33.56
N ILE A 46 -17.09 9.37 33.28
CA ILE A 46 -16.96 7.92 33.40
C ILE A 46 -16.50 7.52 34.80
N THR A 47 -17.12 6.47 35.35
CA THR A 47 -16.66 5.85 36.61
C THR A 47 -15.34 5.09 36.40
N LEU A 48 -14.61 4.79 37.49
CA LEU A 48 -13.36 4.02 37.42
C LEU A 48 -13.55 2.62 36.78
N ALA A 49 -14.67 1.96 37.08
CA ALA A 49 -14.99 0.64 36.53
C ALA A 49 -15.26 0.72 35.01
N GLN A 50 -16.03 1.72 34.57
CA GLN A 50 -16.28 1.97 33.15
C GLN A 50 -15.00 2.32 32.40
N ARG A 51 -14.12 3.13 33.01
CA ARG A 51 -12.80 3.46 32.48
C ARG A 51 -11.98 2.18 32.24
N GLN A 52 -11.87 1.31 33.24
CA GLN A 52 -11.11 0.07 33.11
C GLN A 52 -11.69 -0.87 32.04
N HIS A 53 -13.03 -0.96 31.98
CA HIS A 53 -13.69 -1.75 30.95
C HIS A 53 -13.40 -1.22 29.53
N ALA A 54 -13.52 0.09 29.31
CA ALA A 54 -13.18 0.72 28.04
C ALA A 54 -11.71 0.52 27.65
N MET A 55 -10.78 0.62 28.61
CA MET A 55 -9.37 0.34 28.37
C MET A 55 -9.13 -1.09 27.90
N ASN A 56 -9.84 -2.07 28.48
CA ASN A 56 -9.74 -3.47 28.06
C ASN A 56 -10.26 -3.67 26.63
N LEU A 57 -11.37 -3.02 26.27
CA LEU A 57 -11.93 -3.06 24.91
C LEU A 57 -10.97 -2.42 23.89
N VAL A 58 -10.43 -1.23 24.17
CA VAL A 58 -9.43 -0.57 23.33
C VAL A 58 -8.22 -1.48 23.12
N THR A 59 -7.72 -2.10 24.20
CA THR A 59 -6.58 -3.03 24.13
C THR A 59 -6.90 -4.25 23.27
N ALA A 60 -8.11 -4.79 23.37
CA ALA A 60 -8.56 -5.92 22.55
C ALA A 60 -8.60 -5.56 21.06
N ASP A 61 -9.15 -4.40 20.71
CA ASP A 61 -9.22 -3.91 19.32
C ASP A 61 -7.82 -3.66 18.74
N ILE A 62 -6.89 -3.07 19.50
CA ILE A 62 -5.50 -2.89 19.05
C ILE A 62 -4.82 -4.25 18.80
N ARG A 63 -5.00 -5.22 19.69
CA ARG A 63 -4.46 -6.58 19.49
C ARG A 63 -5.07 -7.25 18.26
N PHE A 64 -6.38 -7.08 18.05
CA PHE A 64 -7.06 -7.57 16.86
C PHE A 64 -6.44 -6.97 15.59
N LEU A 65 -6.21 -5.64 15.56
CA LEU A 65 -5.59 -4.98 14.42
C LEU A 65 -4.18 -5.52 14.14
N LEU A 66 -3.32 -5.60 15.15
CA LEU A 66 -1.94 -6.08 14.99
C LEU A 66 -1.92 -7.52 14.46
N ARG A 67 -2.85 -8.36 14.93
CA ARG A 67 -2.95 -9.76 14.48
C ARG A 67 -3.59 -9.94 13.11
N GLY A 68 -4.54 -9.08 12.73
CA GLY A 68 -5.39 -9.22 11.55
C GLY A 68 -4.98 -8.37 10.33
N SER A 69 -4.14 -7.34 10.52
CA SER A 69 -3.66 -6.47 9.45
C SER A 69 -2.56 -7.12 8.60
N ASN A 70 -2.47 -6.78 7.32
CA ASN A 70 -1.41 -7.29 6.45
C ASN A 70 -0.07 -6.55 6.66
N TYR A 71 0.96 -7.01 5.97
CA TYR A 71 2.32 -6.45 6.05
C TYR A 71 2.44 -4.95 5.74
N TRP A 72 1.42 -4.27 5.18
CA TRP A 72 1.45 -2.82 5.00
C TRP A 72 1.55 -2.07 6.34
N PHE A 73 1.13 -2.71 7.43
CA PHE A 73 1.21 -2.14 8.79
C PHE A 73 2.55 -2.43 9.49
N SER A 74 3.47 -3.16 8.84
CA SER A 74 4.76 -3.57 9.43
C SER A 74 5.76 -2.42 9.67
N PHE A 75 5.36 -1.17 9.38
CA PHE A 75 6.05 0.02 9.88
C PHE A 75 5.92 0.17 11.40
N ILE A 76 4.88 -0.39 12.02
CA ILE A 76 4.69 -0.35 13.47
C ILE A 76 5.70 -1.28 14.14
N ASN A 77 6.62 -0.71 14.93
CA ASN A 77 7.41 -1.49 15.88
C ASN A 77 6.52 -1.84 17.09
N VAL A 78 6.02 -3.08 17.15
CA VAL A 78 5.05 -3.51 18.17
C VAL A 78 5.56 -3.33 19.61
N PRO A 79 6.79 -3.75 19.97
CA PRO A 79 7.31 -3.54 21.31
C PRO A 79 7.32 -2.07 21.73
N GLN A 80 7.82 -1.16 20.88
CA GLN A 80 7.84 0.27 21.19
C GLN A 80 6.45 0.89 21.24
N PHE A 81 5.57 0.50 20.31
CA PHE A 81 4.19 1.00 20.27
C PHE A 81 3.43 0.61 21.55
N LEU A 82 3.46 -0.68 21.93
CA LEU A 82 2.78 -1.15 23.15
C LEU A 82 3.44 -0.60 24.41
N GLY A 83 4.77 -0.44 24.43
CA GLY A 83 5.49 0.21 25.52
C GLY A 83 5.05 1.65 25.75
N ARG A 84 4.84 2.44 24.68
CA ARG A 84 4.29 3.80 24.77
C ARG A 84 2.81 3.82 25.15
N TYR A 85 2.02 2.88 24.63
CA TYR A 85 0.59 2.76 24.92
C TYR A 85 0.30 2.47 26.40
N HIS A 86 1.06 1.53 27.00
CA HIS A 86 0.83 1.09 28.37
C HIS A 86 1.36 2.08 29.43
N ASP A 87 2.38 2.87 29.12
CA ASP A 87 2.92 3.91 30.00
C ASP A 87 2.08 5.20 29.90
N PRO A 88 1.38 5.66 30.96
CA PRO A 88 0.55 6.86 30.91
C PRO A 88 1.30 8.14 30.52
N ILE A 89 2.54 8.31 30.98
CA ILE A 89 3.35 9.50 30.72
C ILE A 89 3.80 9.52 29.26
N ARG A 90 4.18 8.36 28.72
CA ARG A 90 4.54 8.24 27.30
C ARG A 90 3.31 8.31 26.40
N ARG A 91 2.16 7.79 26.85
CA ARG A 91 0.89 7.83 26.11
C ARG A 91 0.43 9.26 25.87
N GLU A 92 0.55 10.16 26.83
CA GLU A 92 0.23 11.60 26.64
C GLU A 92 0.99 12.26 25.49
N ARG A 93 2.15 11.71 25.10
CA ARG A 93 2.98 12.19 23.98
C ARG A 93 2.66 11.50 22.65
N MET A 94 1.79 10.50 22.63
CA MET A 94 1.33 9.91 21.37
C MET A 94 0.40 10.89 20.66
N GLN A 95 0.44 10.89 19.32
CA GLN A 95 -0.48 11.70 18.53
C GLN A 95 -1.94 11.30 18.82
N PRO A 96 -2.81 12.26 19.18
CA PRO A 96 -4.21 11.98 19.51
C PRO A 96 -5.00 11.32 18.37
N ALA A 97 -4.57 11.53 17.12
CA ALA A 97 -5.18 10.91 15.93
C ALA A 97 -4.81 9.43 15.77
N LEU A 98 -3.69 8.97 16.33
CA LEU A 98 -3.10 7.66 16.02
C LEU A 98 -3.96 6.50 16.53
N LEU A 99 -4.33 6.52 17.82
CA LEU A 99 -5.14 5.43 18.38
C LEU A 99 -6.55 5.39 17.79
N PRO A 100 -7.32 6.50 17.71
CA PRO A 100 -8.62 6.49 17.07
C PRO A 100 -8.58 6.01 15.60
N ALA A 101 -7.54 6.35 14.82
CA ALA A 101 -7.38 5.86 13.45
C ALA A 101 -7.14 4.33 13.41
N ALA A 102 -6.27 3.82 14.28
CA ALA A 102 -6.03 2.39 14.41
C ALA A 102 -7.31 1.64 14.82
N LEU A 103 -8.05 2.17 15.80
CA LEU A 103 -9.31 1.61 16.29
C LEU A 103 -10.42 1.68 15.24
N ALA A 104 -10.44 2.73 14.41
CA ALA A 104 -11.38 2.82 13.29
C ALA A 104 -11.19 1.65 12.31
N ILE A 105 -9.94 1.33 11.95
CA ILE A 105 -9.64 0.17 11.08
C ILE A 105 -9.94 -1.15 11.79
N ALA A 106 -9.54 -1.29 13.05
CA ALA A 106 -9.81 -2.49 13.85
C ALA A 106 -11.31 -2.78 13.94
N THR A 107 -12.10 -1.75 14.23
CA THR A 107 -13.56 -1.83 14.29
C THR A 107 -14.10 -2.14 12.91
N LEU A 108 -13.64 -1.43 11.87
CA LEU A 108 -14.09 -1.67 10.50
C LEU A 108 -13.89 -3.14 10.12
N PHE A 109 -12.70 -3.72 10.29
CA PHE A 109 -12.39 -5.11 9.95
C PHE A 109 -13.23 -6.16 10.69
N GLN A 110 -13.79 -5.83 11.85
CA GLN A 110 -14.73 -6.67 12.61
C GLN A 110 -16.20 -6.46 12.22
N SER A 111 -16.49 -5.49 11.35
CA SER A 111 -17.86 -5.01 11.06
C SER A 111 -18.44 -5.46 9.72
N SER A 112 -17.99 -6.61 9.21
CA SER A 112 -18.72 -7.29 8.12
C SER A 112 -20.11 -7.68 8.59
N GLU A 113 -21.00 -8.04 7.66
CA GLU A 113 -22.32 -8.63 8.00
C GLU A 113 -22.22 -9.88 8.91
N ALA A 114 -21.12 -10.61 8.86
CA ALA A 114 -20.86 -11.76 9.76
C ALA A 114 -20.36 -11.36 11.17
N GLY A 115 -20.06 -10.08 11.39
CA GLY A 115 -19.49 -9.56 12.64
C GLY A 115 -20.38 -8.49 13.25
N TYR A 116 -19.83 -7.32 13.57
CA TYR A 116 -20.58 -6.21 14.16
C TYR A 116 -21.58 -5.52 13.20
N GLY A 117 -21.65 -5.95 11.94
CA GLY A 117 -22.63 -5.47 10.97
C GLY A 117 -22.67 -3.94 10.83
N LYS A 118 -23.86 -3.40 10.60
CA LYS A 118 -24.08 -1.95 10.39
C LYS A 118 -23.61 -1.11 11.59
N GLU A 119 -23.93 -1.51 12.81
CA GLU A 119 -23.59 -0.75 14.03
C GLU A 119 -22.07 -0.60 14.19
N GLY A 120 -21.33 -1.68 13.94
CA GLY A 120 -19.87 -1.65 13.93
C GLY A 120 -19.31 -0.73 12.85
N ARG A 121 -19.86 -0.75 11.64
CA ARG A 121 -19.42 0.16 10.57
C ARG A 121 -19.70 1.63 10.90
N ASP A 122 -20.85 1.93 11.49
CA ASP A 122 -21.18 3.28 11.93
C ASP A 122 -20.23 3.73 13.05
N ARG A 123 -19.89 2.83 13.99
CA ARG A 123 -18.87 3.10 15.02
C ARG A 123 -17.49 3.34 14.43
N ALA A 124 -17.08 2.54 13.45
CA ALA A 124 -15.80 2.70 12.76
C ALA A 124 -15.70 4.08 12.07
N VAL A 125 -16.79 4.52 11.44
CA VAL A 125 -16.91 5.87 10.86
C VAL A 125 -16.77 6.95 11.93
N ARG A 126 -17.44 6.83 13.08
CA ARG A 126 -17.30 7.80 14.18
C ARG A 126 -15.86 7.88 14.71
N LEU A 127 -15.21 6.75 14.90
CA LEU A 127 -13.79 6.70 15.31
C LEU A 127 -12.89 7.37 14.27
N ARG A 128 -13.18 7.19 12.99
CA ARG A 128 -12.47 7.85 11.89
C ARG A 128 -12.70 9.36 11.89
N ASP A 129 -13.92 9.84 12.12
CA ASP A 129 -14.21 11.27 12.23
C ASP A 129 -13.44 11.91 13.40
N VAL A 130 -13.37 11.23 14.55
CA VAL A 130 -12.58 11.68 15.71
C VAL A 130 -11.08 11.69 15.40
N ALA A 131 -10.57 10.66 14.74
CA ALA A 131 -9.20 10.61 14.28
C ALA A 131 -8.86 11.76 13.32
N GLN A 132 -9.74 12.04 12.36
CA GLN A 132 -9.59 13.14 11.40
C GLN A 132 -9.59 14.50 12.11
N GLY A 133 -10.51 14.73 13.04
CA GLY A 133 -10.54 15.98 13.83
C GLY A 133 -9.28 16.18 14.66
N HIS A 134 -8.74 15.12 15.27
CA HIS A 134 -7.45 15.18 15.97
C HIS A 134 -6.28 15.44 15.02
N LEU A 135 -6.29 14.85 13.82
CA LEU A 135 -5.23 15.05 12.83
C LEU A 135 -5.18 16.53 12.41
N GLU A 136 -6.34 17.11 12.06
CA GLU A 136 -6.48 18.52 11.69
C GLU A 136 -6.11 19.46 12.84
N ALA A 137 -6.53 19.15 14.07
CA ALA A 137 -6.14 19.91 15.26
C ALA A 137 -4.62 19.88 15.49
N SER A 138 -3.97 18.72 15.33
CA SER A 138 -2.50 18.61 15.42
C SER A 138 -1.81 19.41 14.31
N LEU A 139 -2.32 19.42 13.08
CA LEU A 139 -1.79 20.24 11.98
C LEU A 139 -1.91 21.74 12.29
N ASN A 140 -3.08 22.20 12.71
CA ASN A 140 -3.34 23.60 13.05
C ASN A 140 -2.46 24.06 14.21
N ALA A 141 -2.28 23.22 15.22
CA ALA A 141 -1.42 23.48 16.36
C ALA A 141 0.08 23.20 16.09
N ARG A 142 0.45 22.85 14.85
CA ARG A 142 1.82 22.53 14.41
C ARG A 142 2.50 21.41 15.20
N TRP A 143 1.72 20.49 15.77
CA TRP A 143 2.24 19.26 16.37
C TRP A 143 2.39 18.19 15.29
N ILE A 144 3.42 18.34 14.45
CA ILE A 144 3.69 17.48 13.30
C ILE A 144 4.90 16.57 13.62
N ASP A 145 4.67 15.26 13.72
CA ASP A 145 5.70 14.24 13.93
C ASP A 145 5.43 12.96 13.12
N ASP A 146 6.32 11.97 13.20
CA ASP A 146 6.18 10.70 12.48
C ASP A 146 4.92 9.91 12.88
N SER A 147 4.41 10.07 14.10
CA SER A 147 3.16 9.44 14.51
C SER A 147 1.92 10.12 13.93
N LEU A 148 2.01 11.39 13.54
CA LEU A 148 0.96 12.08 12.77
C LEU A 148 0.89 11.52 11.35
N ALA A 149 2.06 11.26 10.74
CA ALA A 149 2.14 10.61 9.44
C ALA A 149 1.60 9.16 9.48
N GLN A 150 1.86 8.41 10.56
CA GLN A 150 1.23 7.10 10.78
C GLN A 150 -0.29 7.20 10.87
N ALA A 151 -0.82 8.18 11.63
CA ALA A 151 -2.26 8.42 11.73
C ALA A 151 -2.89 8.77 10.36
N ALA A 152 -2.24 9.64 9.59
CA ALA A 152 -2.65 9.98 8.22
C ALA A 152 -2.65 8.75 7.30
N TRP A 153 -1.66 7.87 7.44
CA TRP A 153 -1.61 6.62 6.66
C TRP A 153 -2.77 5.70 7.01
N LEU A 154 -3.10 5.55 8.30
CA LEU A 154 -4.24 4.75 8.76
C LEU A 154 -5.57 5.34 8.26
N LEU A 155 -5.73 6.66 8.30
CA LEU A 155 -6.92 7.35 7.75
C LEU A 155 -7.05 7.14 6.25
N ALA A 156 -5.97 7.29 5.48
CA ALA A 156 -5.96 7.02 4.05
C ALA A 156 -6.29 5.55 3.75
N PHE A 157 -5.75 4.61 4.53
CA PHE A 157 -6.07 3.20 4.43
C PHE A 157 -7.56 2.91 4.74
N PHE A 158 -8.13 3.57 5.73
CA PHE A 158 -9.56 3.44 6.05
C PHE A 158 -10.42 3.90 4.86
N GLU A 159 -10.13 5.05 4.27
CA GLU A 159 -10.94 5.62 3.18
C GLU A 159 -10.84 4.83 1.87
N ILE A 160 -9.82 3.99 1.67
CA ILE A 160 -9.79 3.05 0.52
C ILE A 160 -10.55 1.75 0.79
N CYS A 161 -11.01 1.51 2.01
CA CYS A 161 -11.86 0.36 2.34
C CYS A 161 -13.33 0.69 2.02
N PRO A 162 -14.18 -0.31 1.73
CA PRO A 162 -15.61 -0.09 1.61
C PRO A 162 -16.23 0.11 2.99
N HIS A 163 -16.70 1.33 3.23
CA HIS A 163 -17.48 1.73 4.40
C HIS A 163 -18.76 2.47 3.96
N PRO A 164 -19.76 2.68 4.84
CA PRO A 164 -21.06 3.24 4.44
C PRO A 164 -20.98 4.63 3.79
N GLN A 165 -19.98 5.42 4.17
CA GLN A 165 -19.74 6.77 3.66
C GLN A 165 -18.66 6.82 2.57
N TYR A 166 -18.24 5.68 2.02
CA TYR A 166 -17.16 5.64 1.04
C TYR A 166 -17.51 6.47 -0.20
N THR A 167 -16.61 7.37 -0.58
CA THR A 167 -16.65 8.06 -1.86
C THR A 167 -15.25 8.16 -2.46
N ARG A 168 -15.17 8.48 -3.76
CA ARG A 168 -13.86 8.68 -4.40
C ARG A 168 -13.20 9.94 -3.87
N GLU A 169 -13.98 10.97 -3.60
CA GLU A 169 -13.51 12.28 -3.17
C GLU A 169 -12.85 12.16 -1.80
N ARG A 170 -13.46 11.41 -0.87
CA ARG A 170 -12.90 11.17 0.45
C ARG A 170 -11.59 10.36 0.39
N SER A 171 -11.57 9.27 -0.38
CA SER A 171 -10.35 8.48 -0.57
C SER A 171 -9.22 9.29 -1.21
N SER A 172 -9.53 10.12 -2.22
CA SER A 172 -8.54 11.00 -2.87
C SER A 172 -8.03 12.08 -1.90
N SER A 173 -8.93 12.70 -1.12
CA SER A 173 -8.58 13.71 -0.13
C SER A 173 -7.67 13.15 0.97
N ALA A 174 -7.96 11.94 1.47
CA ALA A 174 -7.16 11.32 2.51
C ALA A 174 -5.75 10.93 2.00
N ILE A 175 -5.65 10.47 0.74
CA ILE A 175 -4.36 10.20 0.10
C ILE A 175 -3.55 11.50 -0.10
N LEU A 176 -4.18 12.58 -0.55
CA LEU A 176 -3.53 13.89 -0.68
C LEU A 176 -3.02 14.41 0.67
N MET A 177 -3.80 14.22 1.73
CA MET A 177 -3.40 14.62 3.08
C MET A 177 -2.19 13.80 3.58
N LEU A 178 -2.17 12.49 3.35
CA LEU A 178 -1.01 11.64 3.62
C LEU A 178 0.23 12.11 2.84
N ASP A 179 0.08 12.35 1.53
CA ASP A 179 1.15 12.82 0.65
C ASP A 179 1.75 14.14 1.15
N MET A 180 0.89 15.09 1.52
CA MET A 180 1.28 16.38 2.09
C MET A 180 2.05 16.22 3.40
N ILE A 181 1.57 15.38 4.33
CA ILE A 181 2.22 15.20 5.64
C ILE A 181 3.60 14.54 5.48
N ILE A 182 3.71 13.50 4.65
CA ILE A 182 5.00 12.84 4.37
C ILE A 182 5.99 13.85 3.77
N ARG A 183 5.53 14.66 2.82
CA ARG A 183 6.35 15.72 2.21
C ARG A 183 6.76 16.79 3.22
N CYS A 184 5.83 17.26 4.06
CA CYS A 184 6.09 18.26 5.09
C CYS A 184 7.18 17.82 6.07
N LEU A 185 7.18 16.53 6.43
CA LEU A 185 8.18 15.93 7.30
C LEU A 185 9.45 15.49 6.57
N SER A 186 9.50 15.61 5.25
CA SER A 186 10.61 15.15 4.40
C SER A 186 11.00 13.69 4.66
N LEU A 187 10.02 12.83 4.99
CA LEU A 187 10.31 11.46 5.43
C LEU A 187 10.96 10.61 4.33
N THR A 188 10.76 10.96 3.05
CA THR A 188 11.37 10.28 1.91
C THR A 188 12.84 10.64 1.68
N PHE A 189 13.40 11.58 2.47
CA PHE A 189 14.79 12.03 2.36
C PHE A 189 15.64 11.75 3.61
N ILE A 190 15.15 10.95 4.56
CA ILE A 190 15.87 10.69 5.82
C ILE A 190 17.22 9.98 5.65
N ASP A 191 17.49 9.38 4.47
CA ASP A 191 18.78 8.80 4.11
C ASP A 191 19.52 9.57 3.01
N LEU A 192 19.19 10.86 2.80
CA LEU A 192 19.84 11.68 1.78
C LEU A 192 21.38 11.68 1.90
N GLU A 193 21.89 11.75 3.13
CA GLU A 193 23.33 11.73 3.43
C GLU A 193 23.94 10.31 3.47
N ASN A 194 23.13 9.26 3.35
CA ASN A 194 23.65 7.89 3.31
C ASN A 194 24.13 7.57 1.87
N PRO A 195 25.41 7.21 1.66
CA PRO A 195 25.92 6.90 0.32
C PRO A 195 25.29 5.64 -0.29
N HIS A 196 24.71 4.76 0.53
CA HIS A 196 24.03 3.57 0.07
C HIS A 196 22.56 3.79 -0.29
N SER A 197 21.97 4.96 0.00
CA SER A 197 20.59 5.24 -0.38
C SER A 197 20.43 5.34 -1.89
N ALA A 198 19.33 4.78 -2.40
CA ALA A 198 19.00 4.92 -3.81
C ALA A 198 18.49 6.35 -4.06
N LYS A 199 19.01 6.98 -5.12
CA LYS A 199 18.63 8.32 -5.55
C LYS A 199 18.27 8.25 -7.02
N PHE A 200 17.16 8.87 -7.39
CA PHE A 200 16.64 8.80 -8.76
C PHE A 200 16.59 10.19 -9.38
N SER A 201 16.74 10.22 -10.71
CA SER A 201 16.60 11.46 -11.48
C SER A 201 15.19 11.59 -12.04
N ARG A 202 14.68 12.81 -12.09
CA ARG A 202 13.38 13.11 -12.71
C ARG A 202 13.42 12.74 -14.19
N ARG A 203 12.28 12.31 -14.75
CA ARG A 203 12.14 11.94 -16.18
C ARG A 203 13.11 10.85 -16.65
N SER A 204 13.65 10.08 -15.72
CA SER A 204 14.58 8.98 -16.00
C SER A 204 14.01 7.69 -15.46
N VAL A 205 14.41 6.57 -16.07
CA VAL A 205 14.04 5.25 -15.57
C VAL A 205 14.74 5.05 -14.22
N PRO A 206 14.03 4.66 -13.15
CA PRO A 206 14.61 4.49 -11.82
C PRO A 206 15.44 3.21 -11.78
N THR A 207 16.67 3.31 -12.26
CA THR A 207 17.63 2.20 -12.27
C THR A 207 18.53 2.26 -11.05
N ILE A 208 18.98 1.08 -10.61
CA ILE A 208 20.02 0.97 -9.59
C ILE A 208 21.29 0.58 -10.32
N ALA A 209 22.34 1.38 -10.17
CA ALA A 209 23.63 1.06 -10.77
C ALA A 209 24.09 -0.32 -10.29
N PRO A 210 24.49 -1.24 -11.19
CA PRO A 210 25.03 -2.53 -10.78
C PRO A 210 26.25 -2.28 -9.89
N HIS A 211 26.25 -2.86 -8.69
CA HIS A 211 27.36 -2.71 -7.77
C HIS A 211 28.64 -3.25 -8.42
N THR A 212 29.63 -2.39 -8.66
CA THR A 212 31.02 -2.82 -8.80
C THR A 212 31.47 -3.30 -7.43
N TRP A 213 31.33 -4.59 -7.17
CA TRP A 213 32.03 -5.22 -6.06
C TRP A 213 33.52 -5.02 -6.30
N ASN A 214 34.18 -4.21 -5.46
CA ASN A 214 35.61 -4.36 -5.28
C ASN A 214 35.78 -5.76 -4.70
N THR A 215 36.17 -6.71 -5.56
CA THR A 215 36.71 -7.99 -5.16
C THR A 215 37.72 -7.70 -4.05
N PRO A 216 37.72 -8.42 -2.90
CA PRO A 216 38.82 -8.27 -1.97
C PRO A 216 40.08 -8.49 -2.78
N LEU A 217 40.97 -7.50 -2.78
CA LEU A 217 42.30 -7.57 -3.36
C LEU A 217 42.95 -8.84 -2.82
N GLN A 218 42.77 -9.96 -3.53
CA GLN A 218 43.75 -11.01 -3.49
C GLN A 218 44.99 -10.33 -4.02
N VAL A 219 45.93 -10.10 -3.10
CA VAL A 219 47.31 -9.75 -3.40
C VAL A 219 47.85 -10.89 -4.26
N LEU A 220 47.59 -10.83 -5.56
CA LEU A 220 48.23 -11.68 -6.54
C LEU A 220 49.49 -10.94 -6.96
N TYR A 221 50.59 -11.49 -6.49
CA TYR A 221 51.92 -11.23 -7.00
C TYR A 221 51.92 -11.22 -8.53
N SER A 222 52.63 -10.24 -9.07
CA SER A 222 52.88 -9.95 -10.48
C SER A 222 53.19 -11.19 -11.34
N GLY A 223 52.69 -11.18 -12.58
CA GLY A 223 53.18 -12.06 -13.64
C GLY A 223 52.30 -12.10 -14.88
N ASP A 224 52.60 -11.21 -15.84
CA ASP A 224 52.46 -11.29 -17.30
C ASP A 224 51.17 -11.79 -18.01
N HIS A 225 50.72 -10.89 -18.92
CA HIS A 225 50.15 -11.10 -20.25
C HIS A 225 49.04 -12.17 -20.46
N LEU A 226 47.86 -11.71 -20.87
CA LEU A 226 47.39 -11.77 -22.27
C LEU A 226 46.04 -11.05 -22.43
N LEU A 227 45.91 -10.38 -23.58
CA LEU A 227 44.71 -9.69 -24.07
C LEU A 227 43.56 -10.70 -24.22
N SER A 228 42.45 -10.46 -23.52
CA SER A 228 41.17 -11.09 -23.82
C SER A 228 40.07 -10.04 -23.80
N THR A 229 39.43 -9.89 -24.95
CA THR A 229 38.23 -9.09 -25.18
C THR A 229 37.09 -9.63 -24.32
N SER A 230 36.72 -8.92 -23.27
CA SER A 230 35.55 -9.25 -22.44
C SER A 230 34.38 -8.32 -22.79
N ASP A 231 33.60 -8.77 -23.76
CA ASP A 231 32.19 -8.41 -23.94
C ASP A 231 31.38 -9.25 -22.94
N ASP A 232 31.10 -8.73 -21.74
CA ASP A 232 30.10 -9.30 -20.84
C ASP A 232 29.69 -8.32 -19.72
N SER A 233 28.81 -7.36 -20.05
CA SER A 233 28.11 -6.54 -19.07
C SER A 233 26.87 -7.27 -18.55
N GLN A 234 27.02 -8.48 -18.00
CA GLN A 234 25.94 -9.15 -17.27
C GLN A 234 26.07 -8.90 -15.76
N PRO A 235 25.00 -8.45 -15.08
CA PRO A 235 24.96 -8.54 -13.62
C PRO A 235 25.01 -10.01 -13.24
N ARG A 236 26.14 -10.43 -12.66
CA ARG A 236 26.30 -11.78 -12.08
C ARG A 236 25.41 -11.89 -10.84
N TYR A 237 24.15 -12.27 -11.03
CA TYR A 237 23.33 -12.76 -9.93
C TYR A 237 24.01 -14.02 -9.38
N PRO A 238 24.26 -14.13 -8.06
CA PRO A 238 24.83 -15.33 -7.49
C PRO A 238 23.93 -16.53 -7.87
N LEU A 239 24.52 -17.57 -8.44
CA LEU A 239 23.86 -18.84 -8.77
C LEU A 239 23.30 -19.58 -7.53
N GLN A 240 23.27 -18.96 -6.34
CA GLN A 240 23.11 -19.63 -5.06
C GLN A 240 22.12 -18.94 -4.11
N GLY A 241 20.86 -18.82 -4.52
CA GLY A 241 19.74 -18.48 -3.62
C GLY A 241 19.74 -17.03 -3.10
N CYS A 242 18.90 -16.74 -2.10
CA CYS A 242 18.73 -15.40 -1.52
C CYS A 242 18.69 -15.45 0.02
N SER A 243 19.07 -14.35 0.68
CA SER A 243 19.11 -14.23 2.15
C SER A 243 17.82 -13.70 2.78
N CYS A 244 16.77 -13.42 2.00
CA CYS A 244 15.56 -12.75 2.49
C CYS A 244 14.92 -13.46 3.70
N SER A 245 14.90 -14.79 3.71
CA SER A 245 14.25 -15.58 4.77
C SER A 245 14.85 -15.33 6.16
N SER A 246 16.17 -15.19 6.28
CA SER A 246 16.83 -14.94 7.57
C SER A 246 16.60 -13.52 8.08
N MET A 247 16.25 -12.59 7.18
CA MET A 247 15.98 -11.19 7.49
C MET A 247 14.51 -10.94 7.82
N THR A 248 13.66 -11.96 7.76
CA THR A 248 12.22 -11.81 8.04
C THR A 248 11.93 -11.51 9.50
N LEU A 249 10.80 -10.85 9.76
CA LEU A 249 10.34 -10.53 11.12
C LEU A 249 10.13 -11.79 11.96
N GLY A 250 9.56 -12.85 11.38
CA GLY A 250 9.37 -14.12 12.07
C GLY A 250 10.69 -14.80 12.44
N ALA A 251 11.72 -14.67 11.61
CA ALA A 251 13.06 -15.20 11.91
C ALA A 251 13.78 -14.42 13.00
N ARG A 252 13.61 -13.09 13.05
CA ARG A 252 14.31 -12.23 14.02
C ARG A 252 13.55 -12.04 15.33
N TRP A 253 12.22 -12.19 15.34
CA TRP A 253 11.38 -12.01 16.51
C TRP A 253 10.28 -13.08 16.58
N SER A 254 10.47 -14.07 17.44
CA SER A 254 9.50 -15.19 17.61
C SER A 254 8.12 -14.73 18.06
N GLY A 255 8.03 -13.63 18.81
CA GLY A 255 6.76 -13.01 19.20
C GLY A 255 5.91 -12.56 18.01
N ALA A 256 6.49 -12.39 16.82
CA ALA A 256 5.75 -12.02 15.61
C ALA A 256 4.66 -13.05 15.26
N TYR A 257 4.88 -14.34 15.52
CA TYR A 257 3.87 -15.37 15.24
C TYR A 257 2.63 -15.24 16.13
N GLU A 258 2.78 -14.66 17.33
CA GLU A 258 1.67 -14.41 18.24
C GLU A 258 1.05 -13.03 18.00
N TYR A 259 1.87 -11.97 17.96
CA TYR A 259 1.35 -10.60 17.94
C TYR A 259 0.99 -10.12 16.54
N THR A 260 1.71 -10.58 15.51
CA THR A 260 1.59 -10.08 14.13
C THR A 260 1.81 -11.20 13.09
N PRO A 261 1.05 -12.31 13.13
CA PRO A 261 1.28 -13.51 12.30
C PRO A 261 1.26 -13.23 10.78
N LEU A 262 0.67 -12.13 10.36
CA LEU A 262 0.56 -11.71 8.97
C LEU A 262 1.74 -10.84 8.50
N TRP A 263 2.61 -10.45 9.42
CA TRP A 263 3.79 -9.62 9.15
C TRP A 263 5.09 -10.44 9.22
N VAL A 264 5.01 -11.74 9.52
CA VAL A 264 6.18 -12.59 9.73
C VAL A 264 7.15 -12.58 8.55
N SER A 265 6.65 -12.41 7.32
CA SER A 265 7.45 -12.33 6.09
C SER A 265 7.95 -10.91 5.75
N ALA A 266 7.58 -9.89 6.52
CA ALA A 266 8.11 -8.53 6.36
C ALA A 266 9.55 -8.46 6.87
N PRO A 267 10.33 -7.40 6.56
CA PRO A 267 11.65 -7.22 7.13
C PRO A 267 11.61 -7.16 8.67
N GLY A 268 12.53 -7.86 9.33
CA GLY A 268 12.66 -7.86 10.79
C GLY A 268 13.23 -6.56 11.35
N TRP A 269 13.34 -6.46 12.67
CA TRP A 269 14.04 -5.36 13.34
C TRP A 269 15.40 -5.88 13.83
N ASP A 270 16.39 -5.01 13.97
CA ASP A 270 17.65 -5.38 14.60
C ASP A 270 17.62 -5.05 16.09
N ASP A 271 17.96 -6.02 16.93
CA ASP A 271 17.98 -5.86 18.39
C ASP A 271 19.12 -4.94 18.86
N SER A 272 20.14 -4.72 18.03
CA SER A 272 21.24 -3.80 18.32
C SER A 272 20.90 -2.33 18.05
N TRP A 273 19.77 -2.05 17.39
CA TRP A 273 19.39 -0.68 17.03
C TRP A 273 18.99 0.15 18.25
N THR A 274 19.52 1.37 18.30
CA THR A 274 19.07 2.42 19.22
C THR A 274 17.63 2.85 18.93
N GLU A 275 17.00 3.55 19.87
CA GLU A 275 15.64 4.09 19.66
C GLU A 275 15.58 5.02 18.42
N ALA A 276 16.64 5.78 18.17
CA ALA A 276 16.75 6.66 17.00
C ALA A 276 16.80 5.85 15.69
N GLU A 277 17.54 4.75 15.65
CA GLU A 277 17.63 3.87 14.48
C GLU A 277 16.32 3.14 14.22
N VAL A 278 15.65 2.64 15.27
CA VAL A 278 14.31 2.06 15.13
C VAL A 278 13.31 3.09 14.61
N ARG A 279 13.35 4.34 15.12
CA ARG A 279 12.51 5.43 14.62
C ARG A 279 12.81 5.74 13.15
N LYS A 280 14.08 5.76 12.76
CA LYS A 280 14.49 5.98 11.37
C LYS A 280 13.96 4.88 10.46
N GLU A 281 14.10 3.62 10.86
CA GLU A 281 13.57 2.47 10.12
C GLU A 281 12.04 2.49 10.03
N LEU A 282 11.34 2.85 11.11
CA LEU A 282 9.89 3.05 11.11
C LEU A 282 9.48 4.07 10.04
N CYS A 283 10.19 5.20 9.95
CA CYS A 283 9.90 6.24 8.97
C CYS A 283 10.12 5.75 7.53
N ARG A 284 11.17 4.96 7.27
CA ARG A 284 11.38 4.32 5.96
C ARG A 284 10.20 3.42 5.60
N ARG A 285 9.82 2.52 6.51
CA ARG A 285 8.72 1.57 6.30
C ARG A 285 7.39 2.28 6.09
N LEU A 286 7.16 3.39 6.79
CA LEU A 286 5.98 4.23 6.59
C LEU A 286 5.95 4.81 5.17
N CYS A 287 7.08 5.34 4.66
CA CYS A 287 7.17 5.87 3.29
C CYS A 287 6.95 4.79 2.23
N TRP A 288 7.58 3.62 2.40
CA TRP A 288 7.39 2.48 1.50
C TRP A 288 5.95 1.94 1.57
N SER A 289 5.35 1.89 2.75
CA SER A 289 3.94 1.52 2.91
C SER A 289 3.00 2.56 2.28
N ALA A 290 3.31 3.85 2.37
CA ALA A 290 2.58 4.91 1.69
C ALA A 290 2.69 4.76 0.16
N LEU A 291 3.87 4.44 -0.36
CA LEU A 291 4.03 4.11 -1.79
C LEU A 291 3.17 2.90 -2.19
N SER A 292 3.13 1.82 -1.38
CA SER A 292 2.25 0.67 -1.64
C SER A 292 0.79 1.08 -1.73
N LEU A 293 0.32 1.88 -0.78
CA LEU A 293 -1.05 2.36 -0.70
C LEU A 293 -1.42 3.20 -1.93
N VAL A 294 -0.59 4.20 -2.24
CA VAL A 294 -0.77 5.09 -3.39
C VAL A 294 -0.68 4.34 -4.70
N SER A 295 0.24 3.37 -4.82
CA SER A 295 0.36 2.51 -6.00
C SER A 295 -0.90 1.69 -6.23
N GLY A 296 -1.44 1.06 -5.18
CA GLY A 296 -2.69 0.31 -5.26
C GLY A 296 -3.89 1.17 -5.66
N HIS A 297 -4.01 2.36 -5.07
CA HIS A 297 -5.05 3.33 -5.42
C HIS A 297 -4.93 3.79 -6.88
N THR A 298 -3.74 4.25 -7.27
CA THR A 298 -3.44 4.71 -8.64
C THR A 298 -3.69 3.61 -9.65
N SER A 299 -3.32 2.37 -9.32
CA SER A 299 -3.47 1.18 -10.15
C SER A 299 -4.93 0.93 -10.48
N TYR A 300 -5.81 1.01 -9.48
CA TYR A 300 -7.25 0.93 -9.67
C TYR A 300 -7.79 2.08 -10.53
N ILE A 301 -7.41 3.33 -10.23
CA ILE A 301 -7.86 4.51 -10.98
C ILE A 301 -7.48 4.39 -12.46
N THR A 302 -6.23 4.05 -12.77
CA THR A 302 -5.74 3.87 -14.14
C THR A 302 -6.42 2.71 -14.86
N ALA A 303 -6.69 1.59 -14.18
CA ALA A 303 -7.39 0.44 -14.76
C ALA A 303 -8.83 0.80 -15.17
N THR A 304 -9.46 1.74 -14.47
CA THR A 304 -10.78 2.28 -14.82
C THR A 304 -10.76 3.41 -15.86
N LYS A 305 -9.63 3.59 -16.57
CA LYS A 305 -9.41 4.61 -17.62
C LYS A 305 -9.60 6.04 -17.12
N ARG A 306 -9.21 6.31 -15.87
CA ARG A 306 -9.23 7.65 -15.26
C ARG A 306 -7.83 8.17 -15.01
N SER A 307 -7.69 9.48 -15.03
CA SER A 307 -6.44 10.16 -14.69
C SER A 307 -6.18 10.06 -13.18
N PRO A 308 -4.99 9.62 -12.76
CA PRO A 308 -4.60 9.65 -11.36
C PRO A 308 -4.31 11.07 -10.89
N ALA A 309 -4.32 11.28 -9.57
CA ALA A 309 -3.88 12.53 -8.98
C ALA A 309 -2.36 12.69 -9.10
N GLU A 310 -1.89 13.92 -9.25
CA GLU A 310 -0.47 14.25 -9.12
C GLU A 310 -0.08 14.23 -7.64
N LEU A 311 0.75 13.25 -7.27
CA LEU A 311 1.19 13.05 -5.88
C LEU A 311 2.70 13.16 -5.80
N PHE A 312 3.22 13.69 -4.69
CA PHE A 312 4.65 13.73 -4.41
C PHE A 312 5.25 12.31 -4.31
N LEU A 313 4.51 11.39 -3.69
CA LEU A 313 4.90 10.00 -3.45
C LEU A 313 5.03 9.12 -4.70
N ILE A 314 4.50 9.53 -5.86
CA ILE A 314 4.61 8.73 -7.09
C ILE A 314 5.84 9.08 -7.94
N GLU A 315 6.57 10.14 -7.59
CA GLU A 315 7.79 10.57 -8.31
C GLU A 315 9.02 9.94 -7.66
N PRO A 316 9.75 9.03 -8.35
CA PRO A 316 10.93 8.41 -7.77
C PRO A 316 12.01 9.40 -7.37
N ALA A 317 12.15 10.53 -8.07
CA ALA A 317 13.13 11.57 -7.72
C ALA A 317 12.91 12.15 -6.31
N ASN A 318 11.74 11.94 -5.72
CA ASN A 318 11.42 12.35 -4.36
C ASN A 318 11.84 11.33 -3.29
N TYR A 319 12.60 10.30 -3.65
CA TYR A 319 13.10 9.27 -2.74
C TYR A 319 14.62 9.32 -2.66
N ALA A 320 15.12 9.45 -1.42
CA ALA A 320 16.49 9.17 -1.02
C ALA A 320 16.45 8.31 0.25
N LEU A 321 16.04 7.05 0.09
CA LEU A 321 15.82 6.08 1.16
C LEU A 321 16.61 4.80 0.93
N LEU A 322 16.98 4.13 2.01
CA LEU A 322 17.29 2.71 1.96
C LEU A 322 16.03 1.90 1.65
N PHE A 323 16.13 0.91 0.76
CA PHE A 323 15.05 -0.03 0.50
C PHE A 323 14.80 -0.94 1.73
N PRO A 324 13.58 -1.51 1.86
CA PRO A 324 13.28 -2.39 2.97
C PRO A 324 14.21 -3.60 3.02
N GLY A 325 14.79 -3.84 4.19
CA GLY A 325 15.79 -4.89 4.42
C GLY A 325 17.24 -4.41 4.30
N GLU A 326 17.54 -3.31 3.59
CA GLU A 326 18.93 -2.84 3.43
C GLU A 326 19.60 -2.50 4.77
N ALA A 327 18.90 -1.81 5.67
CA ALA A 327 19.44 -1.45 6.98
C ALA A 327 19.81 -2.68 7.83
N LEU A 328 19.04 -3.78 7.70
CA LEU A 328 19.35 -5.04 8.37
C LEU A 328 20.60 -5.68 7.77
N GLY A 329 20.70 -5.69 6.44
CA GLY A 329 21.85 -6.23 5.72
C GLY A 329 23.16 -5.48 6.02
N MET A 330 23.09 -4.17 6.24
CA MET A 330 24.24 -3.36 6.67
C MET A 330 24.69 -3.67 8.10
N SER A 331 23.77 -4.05 8.98
CA SER A 331 24.08 -4.38 10.39
C SER A 331 24.79 -5.74 10.49
N THR A 332 24.53 -6.64 9.55
CA THR A 332 25.20 -7.93 9.42
C THR A 332 26.38 -7.81 8.45
N MET A 333 27.61 -7.65 8.95
CA MET A 333 28.88 -7.49 8.19
C MET A 333 29.25 -8.65 7.23
N THR A 334 28.31 -9.51 6.83
CA THR A 334 28.56 -10.84 6.23
C THR A 334 27.73 -11.14 4.98
N SER A 335 27.06 -10.17 4.36
CA SER A 335 26.19 -10.47 3.20
C SER A 335 26.88 -10.16 1.87
N ASP A 336 27.23 -11.22 1.12
CA ASP A 336 27.60 -11.20 -0.30
C ASP A 336 26.44 -10.76 -1.24
N TYR A 337 25.27 -10.40 -0.68
CA TYR A 337 24.09 -9.96 -1.41
C TYR A 337 23.84 -8.46 -1.23
N SER A 338 23.56 -7.76 -2.33
CA SER A 338 23.08 -6.38 -2.27
C SER A 338 21.69 -6.35 -1.63
N GLY A 339 21.51 -5.56 -0.58
CA GLY A 339 20.19 -5.35 0.04
C GLY A 339 19.14 -4.76 -0.93
N LYS A 340 19.59 -4.21 -2.08
CA LYS A 340 18.74 -3.66 -3.16
C LYS A 340 18.07 -4.72 -4.02
N ASP A 341 18.49 -5.98 -3.88
CA ASP A 341 17.91 -7.13 -4.59
C ASP A 341 17.14 -8.05 -3.64
N THR A 342 16.83 -7.61 -2.41
CA THR A 342 15.86 -8.31 -1.56
C THR A 342 14.48 -8.32 -2.22
N ILE A 343 13.65 -9.33 -1.91
CA ILE A 343 12.31 -9.43 -2.48
C ILE A 343 11.47 -8.16 -2.23
N TRP A 344 11.65 -7.53 -1.06
CA TRP A 344 10.96 -6.30 -0.71
C TRP A 344 11.46 -5.12 -1.55
N ALA A 345 12.78 -4.95 -1.67
CA ALA A 345 13.36 -3.91 -2.51
C ALA A 345 12.88 -4.03 -3.97
N LEU A 346 12.88 -5.24 -4.53
CA LEU A 346 12.41 -5.49 -5.89
C LEU A 346 10.94 -5.10 -6.08
N ILE A 347 10.04 -5.41 -5.12
CA ILE A 347 8.63 -4.98 -5.19
C ILE A 347 8.51 -3.46 -5.27
N TYR A 348 9.27 -2.72 -4.47
CA TYR A 348 9.20 -1.26 -4.48
C TYR A 348 9.85 -0.63 -5.72
N ARG A 349 10.92 -1.24 -6.25
CA ARG A 349 11.53 -0.82 -7.52
C ARG A 349 10.55 -0.97 -8.69
N THR A 350 9.77 -2.05 -8.75
CA THR A 350 8.77 -2.21 -9.82
C THR A 350 7.61 -1.22 -9.69
N MET A 351 7.20 -0.85 -8.47
CA MET A 351 6.23 0.23 -8.25
C MET A 351 6.75 1.58 -8.74
N LEU A 352 7.98 1.95 -8.38
CA LEU A 352 8.62 3.20 -8.82
C LEU A 352 8.79 3.24 -10.34
N LEU A 353 9.21 2.13 -10.96
CA LEU A 353 9.32 2.01 -12.41
C LEU A 353 7.97 2.23 -13.09
N TRP A 354 6.92 1.60 -12.57
CA TRP A 354 5.56 1.77 -13.10
C TRP A 354 5.06 3.22 -13.01
N HIS A 355 5.25 3.88 -11.86
CA HIS A 355 4.87 5.30 -11.74
C HIS A 355 5.66 6.20 -12.68
N SER A 356 6.94 5.93 -12.90
CA SER A 356 7.75 6.66 -13.88
C SER A 356 7.16 6.56 -15.29
N CYS A 357 6.70 5.36 -15.68
CA CYS A 357 6.01 5.16 -16.96
C CYS A 357 4.70 5.94 -17.05
N LEU A 358 3.95 6.07 -15.95
CA LEU A 358 2.73 6.90 -15.93
C LEU A 358 3.06 8.39 -16.01
N GLN A 359 4.11 8.85 -15.35
CA GLN A 359 4.48 10.26 -15.34
C GLN A 359 4.96 10.74 -16.70
N ILE A 360 5.86 9.99 -17.36
CA ILE A 360 6.34 10.38 -18.70
C ILE A 360 5.21 10.40 -19.74
N ARG A 361 4.18 9.56 -19.57
CA ARG A 361 2.98 9.54 -20.41
C ARG A 361 2.17 10.83 -20.31
N HIS A 362 2.15 11.45 -19.13
CA HIS A 362 1.37 12.65 -18.84
C HIS A 362 2.22 13.93 -18.88
N ASP A 363 3.51 13.83 -19.21
CA ASP A 363 4.42 14.99 -19.25
C ASP A 363 4.24 15.77 -20.56
N PRO A 364 3.70 17.02 -20.52
CA PRO A 364 3.50 17.82 -21.72
C PRO A 364 4.83 18.30 -22.34
N GLY A 365 5.94 18.20 -21.60
CA GLY A 365 7.26 18.65 -22.03
C GLY A 365 8.17 17.55 -22.59
N ALA A 366 7.74 16.29 -22.61
CA ALA A 366 8.55 15.18 -23.13
C ALA A 366 8.49 15.16 -24.67
N ASN A 367 9.66 15.17 -25.33
CA ASN A 367 9.70 15.03 -26.78
C ASN A 367 9.71 13.55 -27.22
N GLU A 368 9.42 13.31 -28.51
CA GLU A 368 9.28 11.95 -29.06
C GLU A 368 10.54 11.09 -28.90
N ALA A 369 11.74 11.69 -29.02
CA ALA A 369 13.01 10.99 -28.85
C ALA A 369 13.29 10.63 -27.38
N GLU A 370 12.95 11.51 -26.44
CA GLU A 370 13.03 11.26 -25.01
C GLU A 370 12.10 10.14 -24.59
N MET A 371 10.85 10.18 -25.07
CA MET A 371 9.85 9.14 -24.86
C MET A 371 10.33 7.78 -25.40
N ALA A 372 10.86 7.74 -26.62
CA ALA A 372 11.42 6.53 -27.22
C ALA A 372 12.55 5.93 -26.37
N ARG A 373 13.53 6.76 -25.99
CA ARG A 373 14.66 6.34 -25.15
C ARG A 373 14.20 5.86 -23.77
N PHE A 374 13.25 6.57 -23.16
CA PHE A 374 12.67 6.16 -21.89
C PHE A 374 11.98 4.79 -22.01
N GLY A 375 11.16 4.60 -23.04
CA GLY A 375 10.42 3.34 -23.26
C GLY A 375 11.35 2.13 -23.39
N VAL A 376 12.44 2.25 -24.16
CA VAL A 376 13.45 1.19 -24.30
C VAL A 376 14.13 0.90 -22.95
N ASN A 377 14.57 1.93 -22.24
CA ASN A 377 15.23 1.75 -20.94
C ASN A 377 14.28 1.16 -19.88
N ALA A 378 13.01 1.54 -19.89
CA ALA A 378 12.01 1.02 -18.96
C ALA A 378 11.72 -0.46 -19.25
N TRP A 379 11.74 -0.86 -20.52
CA TRP A 379 11.63 -2.27 -20.91
C TRP A 379 12.82 -3.09 -20.40
N LEU A 380 14.05 -2.60 -20.60
CA LEU A 380 15.27 -3.27 -20.14
C LEU A 380 15.35 -3.38 -18.62
N GLU A 381 14.95 -2.34 -17.88
CA GLU A 381 14.87 -2.41 -16.42
C GLU A 381 13.78 -3.40 -15.97
N ALA A 382 12.62 -3.45 -16.65
CA ALA A 382 11.59 -4.43 -16.35
C ALA A 382 12.10 -5.88 -16.51
N ASP A 383 12.86 -6.17 -17.56
CA ASP A 383 13.47 -7.49 -17.77
C ASP A 383 14.57 -7.79 -16.73
N THR A 384 15.31 -6.77 -16.30
CA THR A 384 16.32 -6.89 -15.22
C THR A 384 15.65 -7.23 -13.89
N LEU A 385 14.58 -6.52 -13.54
CA LEU A 385 13.80 -6.77 -12.32
C LEU A 385 13.08 -8.12 -12.36
N GLU A 386 12.57 -8.55 -13.51
CA GLU A 386 11.96 -9.88 -13.65
C GLU A 386 12.99 -10.99 -13.40
N LYS A 387 14.19 -10.89 -14.00
CA LYS A 387 15.29 -11.83 -13.74
C LYS A 387 15.72 -11.83 -12.27
N ALA A 388 15.81 -10.65 -11.65
CA ALA A 388 16.14 -10.54 -10.24
C ALA A 388 15.09 -11.24 -9.37
N LEU A 389 13.78 -11.07 -9.66
CA LEU A 389 12.71 -11.79 -8.98
C LEU A 389 12.78 -13.30 -9.21
N ASP A 390 13.09 -13.76 -10.43
CA ASP A 390 13.24 -15.18 -10.77
C ASP A 390 14.40 -15.86 -10.02
N ALA A 391 15.44 -15.11 -9.66
CA ALA A 391 16.56 -15.61 -8.88
C ALA A 391 16.21 -15.90 -7.40
N HIS A 392 15.06 -15.42 -6.89
CA HIS A 392 14.65 -15.67 -5.50
C HIS A 392 14.08 -17.07 -5.31
N THR A 393 14.68 -17.83 -4.40
CA THR A 393 14.22 -19.17 -4.01
C THR A 393 13.47 -19.21 -2.67
N CYS A 394 13.35 -18.08 -1.97
CA CYS A 394 12.74 -18.01 -0.63
C CYS A 394 11.22 -18.21 -0.61
N GLY A 395 10.54 -18.10 -1.76
CA GLY A 395 9.09 -18.23 -1.85
C GLY A 395 8.30 -17.16 -1.09
N LEU A 396 8.94 -16.06 -0.67
CA LEU A 396 8.29 -14.96 0.06
C LEU A 396 7.33 -14.16 -0.81
N GLU A 397 7.58 -14.09 -2.12
CA GLU A 397 6.80 -13.31 -3.10
C GLU A 397 5.28 -13.56 -3.00
N ARG A 398 4.87 -14.82 -2.77
CA ARG A 398 3.45 -15.18 -2.62
C ARG A 398 2.77 -14.52 -1.42
N THR A 399 3.51 -14.27 -0.33
CA THR A 399 2.97 -13.58 0.86
C THR A 399 2.60 -12.13 0.54
N PHE A 400 3.28 -11.56 -0.46
CA PHE A 400 3.04 -10.21 -0.99
C PHE A 400 2.12 -10.23 -2.22
N LEU A 401 1.41 -11.35 -2.47
CA LEU A 401 0.50 -11.53 -3.61
C LEU A 401 1.15 -11.27 -4.97
N PHE A 402 2.44 -11.55 -5.13
CA PHE A 402 3.15 -11.33 -6.40
C PHE A 402 3.07 -9.88 -6.91
N GLN A 403 2.92 -8.89 -6.01
CA GLN A 403 2.82 -7.48 -6.38
C GLN A 403 3.94 -7.02 -7.31
N GLY A 404 5.17 -7.49 -7.11
CA GLY A 404 6.29 -7.20 -7.99
C GLY A 404 5.99 -7.51 -9.46
N ARG A 405 5.46 -8.71 -9.74
CA ARG A 405 5.06 -9.18 -11.08
C ARG A 405 3.87 -8.42 -11.63
N GLU A 406 2.92 -8.05 -10.78
CA GLU A 406 1.76 -7.26 -11.20
C GLU A 406 2.19 -5.88 -11.72
N TYR A 407 3.09 -5.19 -11.01
CA TYR A 407 3.60 -3.90 -11.46
C TYR A 407 4.51 -4.05 -12.69
N LEU A 408 5.30 -5.13 -12.82
CA LEU A 408 6.02 -5.42 -14.07
C LEU A 408 5.08 -5.62 -15.26
N PHE A 409 3.96 -6.32 -15.06
CA PHE A 409 2.94 -6.43 -16.09
C PHE A 409 2.34 -5.06 -16.45
N ASN A 410 2.04 -4.22 -15.45
CA ASN A 410 1.56 -2.86 -15.70
C ASN A 410 2.59 -1.99 -16.45
N VAL A 411 3.89 -2.11 -16.14
CA VAL A 411 4.98 -1.45 -16.89
C VAL A 411 4.93 -1.87 -18.35
N ARG A 412 4.91 -3.19 -18.63
CA ARG A 412 4.90 -3.72 -19.99
C ARG A 412 3.65 -3.31 -20.76
N MET A 413 2.47 -3.34 -20.13
CA MET A 413 1.24 -2.86 -20.75
C MET A 413 1.35 -1.38 -21.12
N THR A 414 1.82 -0.54 -20.20
CA THR A 414 1.98 0.91 -20.42
C THR A 414 2.99 1.17 -21.54
N VAL A 415 4.15 0.49 -21.48
CA VAL A 415 5.24 0.70 -22.43
C VAL A 415 4.86 0.20 -23.84
N SER A 416 4.23 -0.97 -23.95
CA SER A 416 3.77 -1.50 -25.24
C SER A 416 2.69 -0.65 -25.90
N HIS A 417 1.77 -0.07 -25.12
CA HIS A 417 0.72 0.78 -25.66
C HIS A 417 1.26 2.13 -26.15
N GLU A 418 2.09 2.80 -25.34
CA GLU A 418 2.52 4.18 -25.59
C GLU A 418 3.77 4.27 -26.48
N PHE A 419 4.70 3.32 -26.38
CA PHE A 419 5.97 3.37 -27.13
C PHE A 419 6.02 2.36 -28.29
N ARG A 420 4.85 1.88 -28.76
CA ARG A 420 4.69 0.92 -29.88
C ARG A 420 5.59 1.22 -31.10
N ARG A 421 5.84 2.50 -31.37
CA ARG A 421 6.61 2.99 -32.53
C ARG A 421 8.12 2.80 -32.37
N PHE A 422 8.60 2.59 -31.15
CA PHE A 422 10.03 2.65 -30.79
C PHE A 422 10.58 1.34 -30.22
N ILE A 423 9.72 0.37 -29.93
CA ILE A 423 10.15 -0.94 -29.43
C ILE A 423 10.46 -1.86 -30.63
N PRO A 424 11.65 -2.47 -30.71
CA PRO A 424 12.00 -3.37 -31.80
C PRO A 424 11.02 -4.54 -31.91
N PHE A 425 10.40 -4.73 -33.08
CA PHE A 425 9.46 -5.83 -33.33
C PHE A 425 10.06 -7.23 -33.05
N ALA A 426 11.38 -7.38 -33.16
CA ALA A 426 12.09 -8.65 -32.99
C ALA A 426 12.06 -9.22 -31.55
N THR A 427 11.91 -8.38 -30.53
CA THR A 427 11.79 -8.82 -29.12
C THR A 427 10.34 -8.93 -28.65
N ALA A 428 9.38 -8.42 -29.43
CA ALA A 428 8.04 -8.14 -28.91
C ALA A 428 7.03 -9.29 -29.08
N ASN A 429 7.22 -10.25 -30.02
CA ASN A 429 6.18 -11.26 -30.40
C ASN A 429 4.77 -10.64 -30.38
N ALA A 430 4.67 -9.39 -30.82
CA ALA A 430 3.54 -8.54 -30.55
C ALA A 430 2.67 -8.48 -31.79
N ASN A 431 1.35 -8.61 -31.61
CA ASN A 431 0.36 -8.16 -32.59
C ASN A 431 0.36 -6.61 -32.73
N GLY A 432 1.51 -5.97 -32.48
CA GLY A 432 1.71 -4.53 -32.37
C GLY A 432 1.08 -3.87 -31.13
N LEU A 433 0.11 -4.48 -30.44
CA LEU A 433 -0.62 -3.82 -29.35
C LEU A 433 -0.05 -4.10 -27.94
N PHE A 434 0.46 -5.30 -27.70
CA PHE A 434 1.10 -5.74 -26.46
C PHE A 434 1.88 -7.04 -26.71
N ASN A 435 2.77 -7.43 -25.79
CA ASN A 435 3.43 -8.74 -25.84
C ASN A 435 2.42 -9.84 -25.48
N ARG A 436 1.97 -10.59 -26.50
CA ARG A 436 0.90 -11.57 -26.34
C ARG A 436 1.26 -12.69 -25.36
N ASN A 437 2.47 -13.24 -25.46
CA ASN A 437 2.91 -14.32 -24.58
C ASN A 437 2.90 -13.89 -23.11
N LYS A 438 3.38 -12.68 -22.82
CA LYS A 438 3.35 -12.12 -21.46
C LYS A 438 1.93 -11.83 -20.97
N ALA A 439 1.02 -11.43 -21.86
CA ALA A 439 -0.39 -11.29 -21.51
C ALA A 439 -1.05 -12.64 -21.19
N GLU A 440 -0.78 -13.70 -21.97
CA GLU A 440 -1.28 -15.04 -21.71
C GLU A 440 -0.70 -15.63 -20.41
N GLU A 441 0.59 -15.42 -20.13
CA GLU A 441 1.25 -15.78 -18.86
C GLU A 441 0.56 -15.09 -17.67
N TRP A 442 0.38 -13.77 -17.77
CA TRP A 442 -0.30 -13.00 -16.74
C TRP A 442 -1.75 -13.44 -16.55
N LEU A 443 -2.52 -13.64 -17.62
CA LEU A 443 -3.90 -14.13 -17.55
C LEU A 443 -3.99 -15.51 -16.90
N THR A 444 -3.06 -16.40 -17.21
CA THR A 444 -2.97 -17.74 -16.60
C THR A 444 -2.70 -17.64 -15.10
N HIS A 445 -1.79 -16.76 -14.70
CA HIS A 445 -1.51 -16.48 -13.30
C HIS A 445 -2.76 -15.91 -12.59
N GLN A 446 -3.41 -14.91 -13.18
CA GLN A 446 -4.62 -14.30 -12.62
C GLN A 446 -5.78 -15.29 -12.49
N ALA A 447 -5.96 -16.20 -13.45
CA ALA A 447 -6.94 -17.29 -13.33
C ALA A 447 -6.64 -18.20 -12.14
N SER A 448 -5.36 -18.52 -11.89
CA SER A 448 -4.93 -19.28 -10.71
C SER A 448 -5.19 -18.53 -9.41
N VAL A 449 -4.93 -17.22 -9.37
CA VAL A 449 -5.23 -16.39 -8.20
C VAL A 449 -6.72 -16.32 -7.93
N ALA A 450 -7.55 -16.08 -8.95
CA ALA A 450 -9.00 -16.02 -8.82
C ALA A 450 -9.58 -17.34 -8.28
N ARG A 451 -9.14 -18.50 -8.83
CA ARG A 451 -9.56 -19.82 -8.33
C ARG A 451 -9.17 -20.03 -6.87
N ARG A 452 -7.94 -19.69 -6.49
CA ARG A 452 -7.46 -19.88 -5.11
C ARG A 452 -8.10 -18.91 -4.12
N ALA A 453 -8.38 -17.67 -4.53
CA ALA A 453 -9.08 -16.70 -3.69
C ALA A 453 -10.48 -17.20 -3.27
N VAL A 454 -11.16 -17.94 -4.14
CA VAL A 454 -12.45 -18.60 -3.83
C VAL A 454 -12.31 -19.69 -2.77
N LEU A 455 -11.16 -20.35 -2.68
CA LEU A 455 -10.85 -21.35 -1.63
C LEU A 455 -10.38 -20.71 -0.32
N GLY A 456 -10.30 -19.38 -0.26
CA GLY A 456 -9.79 -18.61 0.86
C GLY A 456 -8.44 -17.95 0.56
N LEU A 457 -8.24 -16.72 1.03
CA LEU A 457 -7.04 -15.94 0.70
C LEU A 457 -5.74 -16.62 1.18
N GLY A 458 -5.80 -17.42 2.25
CA GLY A 458 -4.68 -18.24 2.70
C GLY A 458 -4.17 -19.26 1.67
N ALA A 459 -5.02 -19.72 0.75
CA ALA A 459 -4.60 -20.57 -0.37
C ALA A 459 -3.77 -19.80 -1.43
N VAL A 460 -3.93 -18.47 -1.50
CA VAL A 460 -3.13 -17.61 -2.39
C VAL A 460 -1.80 -17.26 -1.74
N THR A 461 -1.84 -16.81 -0.48
CA THR A 461 -0.66 -16.28 0.23
C THR A 461 0.20 -17.35 0.90
N GLY A 462 -0.32 -18.59 1.01
CA GLY A 462 0.33 -19.67 1.74
C GLY A 462 0.24 -19.53 3.26
N ASN A 463 -0.59 -18.62 3.77
CA ASN A 463 -0.78 -18.41 5.20
C ASN A 463 -2.26 -18.60 5.57
N ALA A 464 -2.56 -19.69 6.28
CA ALA A 464 -3.93 -20.07 6.65
C ALA A 464 -4.67 -19.01 7.48
N THR A 465 -3.95 -18.10 8.16
CA THR A 465 -4.56 -16.99 8.90
C THR A 465 -5.07 -15.86 8.00
N HIS A 466 -4.75 -15.89 6.69
CA HIS A 466 -5.30 -14.93 5.72
C HIS A 466 -6.76 -15.28 5.39
N SER A 467 -7.68 -14.65 6.12
CA SER A 467 -9.09 -14.59 5.71
C SER A 467 -9.33 -13.40 4.77
N LEU A 468 -10.18 -13.61 3.75
CA LEU A 468 -10.65 -12.54 2.87
C LEU A 468 -11.72 -11.67 3.56
N MET A 469 -12.47 -12.23 4.51
CA MET A 469 -13.56 -11.55 5.23
C MET A 469 -13.08 -10.25 5.87
N HIS A 470 -11.91 -10.24 6.52
CA HIS A 470 -11.34 -9.07 7.20
C HIS A 470 -10.54 -8.15 6.28
N ARG A 471 -10.62 -8.31 4.95
CA ARG A 471 -9.79 -7.57 3.98
C ARG A 471 -10.63 -6.95 2.88
N PRO A 472 -11.55 -6.05 3.25
CA PRO A 472 -12.54 -5.54 2.32
C PRO A 472 -11.94 -4.65 1.22
N PHE A 473 -10.75 -4.08 1.43
CA PHE A 473 -10.02 -3.29 0.45
C PHE A 473 -9.60 -4.08 -0.81
N PHE A 474 -9.50 -5.42 -0.76
CA PHE A 474 -9.13 -6.22 -1.94
C PHE A 474 -10.17 -6.18 -3.06
N ILE A 475 -11.40 -5.72 -2.78
CA ILE A 475 -12.43 -5.63 -3.81
C ILE A 475 -12.03 -4.72 -4.98
N PHE A 476 -11.35 -3.60 -4.71
CA PHE A 476 -10.85 -2.71 -5.74
C PHE A 476 -9.74 -3.36 -6.57
N TRP A 477 -8.88 -4.14 -5.92
CA TRP A 477 -7.86 -4.93 -6.61
C TRP A 477 -8.51 -5.93 -7.58
N PHE A 478 -9.48 -6.75 -7.13
CA PHE A 478 -10.19 -7.69 -8.00
C PHE A 478 -10.89 -6.99 -9.18
N MET A 479 -11.59 -5.88 -8.93
CA MET A 479 -12.21 -5.09 -10.01
C MET A 479 -11.19 -4.58 -11.02
N SER A 480 -10.01 -4.14 -10.56
CA SER A 480 -8.94 -3.68 -11.44
C SER A 480 -8.39 -4.82 -12.34
N GLN A 481 -8.36 -6.06 -11.85
CA GLN A 481 -7.96 -7.21 -12.66
C GLN A 481 -8.95 -7.48 -13.80
N ILE A 482 -10.25 -7.39 -13.53
CA ILE A 482 -11.29 -7.49 -14.57
C ILE A 482 -11.13 -6.38 -15.61
N SER A 483 -10.94 -5.12 -15.19
CA SER A 483 -10.78 -4.01 -16.14
C SER A 483 -9.54 -4.15 -17.05
N ARG A 484 -8.43 -4.67 -16.51
CA ARG A 484 -7.23 -4.99 -17.31
C ARG A 484 -7.46 -6.14 -18.28
N ALA A 485 -8.08 -7.23 -17.82
CA ALA A 485 -8.41 -8.35 -18.68
C ALA A 485 -9.38 -7.95 -19.81
N LEU A 486 -10.39 -7.12 -19.52
CA LEU A 486 -11.24 -6.52 -20.55
C LEU A 486 -10.45 -5.66 -21.53
N THR A 487 -9.47 -4.88 -21.07
CA THR A 487 -8.62 -4.09 -21.96
C THR A 487 -7.81 -4.98 -22.91
N LEU A 488 -7.28 -6.10 -22.42
CA LEU A 488 -6.60 -7.09 -23.28
C LEU A 488 -7.56 -7.69 -24.31
N TRP A 489 -8.78 -8.04 -23.90
CA TRP A 489 -9.83 -8.53 -24.80
C TRP A 489 -10.18 -7.50 -25.87
N ASP A 490 -10.39 -6.23 -25.49
CA ASP A 490 -10.72 -5.14 -26.41
C ASP A 490 -9.60 -4.93 -27.45
N CYS A 491 -8.34 -5.16 -27.07
CA CYS A 491 -7.19 -5.10 -27.97
C CYS A 491 -7.06 -6.34 -28.89
N ASP A 492 -7.40 -7.53 -28.40
CA ASP A 492 -7.28 -8.79 -29.14
C ASP A 492 -8.41 -9.76 -28.75
N ASN A 493 -9.46 -9.80 -29.57
CA ASN A 493 -10.64 -10.64 -29.33
C ASN A 493 -10.37 -12.15 -29.53
N SER A 494 -9.14 -12.57 -29.84
CA SER A 494 -8.79 -14.01 -29.79
C SER A 494 -8.37 -14.46 -28.38
N LEU A 495 -8.09 -13.52 -27.45
CA LEU A 495 -7.74 -13.81 -26.05
C LEU A 495 -8.96 -14.16 -25.21
N THR A 496 -9.64 -15.25 -25.54
CA THR A 496 -10.84 -15.71 -24.80
C THR A 496 -10.56 -16.02 -23.32
N LEU A 497 -9.32 -16.37 -22.98
CA LEU A 497 -8.86 -16.55 -21.59
C LEU A 497 -9.07 -15.28 -20.74
N ALA A 498 -9.02 -14.08 -21.33
CA ALA A 498 -9.30 -12.84 -20.63
C ALA A 498 -10.73 -12.80 -20.07
N LEU A 499 -11.70 -13.32 -20.83
CA LEU A 499 -13.09 -13.41 -20.38
C LEU A 499 -13.25 -14.45 -19.26
N ASP A 500 -12.50 -15.56 -19.30
CA ASP A 500 -12.48 -16.54 -18.21
C ASP A 500 -11.98 -15.95 -16.91
N VAL A 501 -10.89 -15.16 -16.97
CA VAL A 501 -10.36 -14.42 -15.83
C VAL A 501 -11.40 -13.44 -15.29
N CYS A 502 -12.06 -12.66 -16.16
CA CYS A 502 -13.10 -11.74 -15.76
C CYS A 502 -14.23 -12.44 -14.99
N MET A 503 -14.73 -13.56 -15.51
CA MET A 503 -15.79 -14.35 -14.89
C MET A 503 -15.36 -14.92 -13.53
N ALA A 504 -14.11 -15.40 -13.42
CA ALA A 504 -13.60 -15.99 -12.19
C ALA A 504 -13.52 -14.98 -11.03
N PHE A 505 -13.18 -13.72 -11.31
CA PHE A 505 -13.07 -12.67 -10.30
C PHE A 505 -14.40 -12.15 -9.77
N PHE A 506 -15.54 -12.40 -10.43
CA PHE A 506 -16.83 -12.02 -9.86
C PHE A 506 -17.13 -12.78 -8.56
N LYS A 507 -16.65 -14.02 -8.40
CA LYS A 507 -16.88 -14.80 -7.16
C LYS A 507 -16.35 -14.09 -5.89
N PRO A 508 -15.06 -13.72 -5.79
CA PRO A 508 -14.58 -12.99 -4.62
C PRO A 508 -15.15 -11.57 -4.51
N ILE A 509 -15.53 -10.92 -5.62
CA ILE A 509 -16.22 -9.61 -5.60
C ILE A 509 -17.62 -9.74 -4.97
N ASP A 510 -18.40 -10.74 -5.39
CA ASP A 510 -19.75 -10.98 -4.89
C ASP A 510 -19.73 -11.38 -3.40
N TYR A 511 -18.75 -12.20 -3.00
CA TYR A 511 -18.51 -12.53 -1.60
C TYR A 511 -18.23 -11.28 -0.75
N LEU A 512 -17.32 -10.40 -1.20
CA LEU A 512 -17.00 -9.17 -0.47
C LEU A 512 -18.15 -8.15 -0.48
N ASN A 513 -18.89 -8.01 -1.58
CA ASN A 513 -20.06 -7.14 -1.66
C ASN A 513 -21.18 -7.57 -0.70
N ALA A 514 -21.37 -8.87 -0.52
CA ALA A 514 -22.33 -9.41 0.44
C ALA A 514 -21.91 -9.11 1.89
N LEU A 515 -20.63 -9.26 2.21
CA LEU A 515 -20.10 -9.02 3.55
C LEU A 515 -19.94 -7.53 3.90
N TRP A 516 -19.73 -6.67 2.90
CA TRP A 516 -19.41 -5.26 3.08
C TRP A 516 -20.32 -4.37 2.24
N PRO A 517 -21.57 -4.13 2.69
CA PRO A 517 -22.52 -3.31 1.96
C PRO A 517 -21.98 -1.89 1.74
N CYS A 518 -21.76 -1.55 0.47
CA CYS A 518 -21.33 -0.23 0.02
C CYS A 518 -21.98 0.07 -1.33
N GLU A 519 -22.81 1.11 -1.38
CA GLU A 519 -23.63 1.41 -2.58
C GLU A 519 -22.76 1.80 -3.78
N GLU A 520 -21.74 2.63 -3.57
CA GLU A 520 -20.78 3.02 -4.61
C GLU A 520 -20.09 1.79 -5.23
N LEU A 521 -19.77 0.80 -4.40
CA LEU A 521 -19.10 -0.43 -4.84
C LEU A 521 -20.04 -1.35 -5.62
N ARG A 522 -21.29 -1.50 -5.14
CA ARG A 522 -22.33 -2.26 -5.82
C ARG A 522 -22.58 -1.70 -7.23
N ARG A 523 -22.74 -0.38 -7.36
CA ARG A 523 -22.90 0.28 -8.67
C ARG A 523 -21.74 0.00 -9.61
N ARG A 524 -20.50 0.04 -9.10
CA ARG A 524 -19.30 -0.29 -9.89
C ARG A 524 -19.26 -1.76 -10.33
N ALA A 525 -19.62 -2.69 -9.43
CA ALA A 525 -19.67 -4.11 -9.74
C ALA A 525 -20.71 -4.44 -10.81
N VAL A 526 -21.91 -3.83 -10.73
CA VAL A 526 -22.97 -3.99 -11.74
C VAL A 526 -22.51 -3.51 -13.11
N LYS A 527 -21.98 -2.27 -13.20
CA LYS A 527 -21.44 -1.72 -14.45
C LYS A 527 -20.37 -2.60 -15.08
N LEU A 528 -19.47 -3.13 -14.25
CA LEU A 528 -18.40 -4.02 -14.72
C LEU A 528 -18.97 -5.35 -15.24
N ARG A 529 -20.01 -5.90 -14.59
CA ARG A 529 -20.70 -7.11 -15.03
C ARG A 529 -21.41 -6.91 -16.37
N GLU A 530 -22.02 -5.75 -16.59
CA GLU A 530 -22.63 -5.39 -17.89
C GLU A 530 -21.58 -5.39 -19.01
N GLN A 531 -20.42 -4.78 -18.77
CA GLN A 531 -19.31 -4.75 -19.73
C GLN A 531 -18.81 -6.16 -20.08
N VAL A 532 -18.58 -7.01 -19.07
CA VAL A 532 -18.16 -8.40 -19.30
C VAL A 532 -19.27 -9.19 -20.01
N SER A 533 -20.53 -8.95 -19.68
CA SER A 533 -21.67 -9.63 -20.35
C SER A 533 -21.73 -9.30 -21.83
N HIS A 534 -21.50 -8.04 -22.20
CA HIS A 534 -21.42 -7.63 -23.60
C HIS A 534 -20.25 -8.31 -24.31
N ALA A 535 -19.06 -8.32 -23.71
CA ALA A 535 -17.88 -8.98 -24.26
C ALA A 535 -18.09 -10.49 -24.44
N CYS A 536 -18.64 -11.19 -23.44
CA CYS A 536 -18.99 -12.61 -23.55
C CYS A 536 -19.99 -12.89 -24.69
N LYS A 537 -21.04 -12.07 -24.83
CA LYS A 537 -22.00 -12.21 -25.93
C LYS A 537 -21.31 -12.07 -27.30
N SER A 538 -20.42 -11.08 -27.46
CA SER A 538 -19.67 -10.90 -28.71
C SER A 538 -18.74 -12.07 -29.03
N ALA A 539 -18.28 -12.80 -28.01
CA ALA A 539 -17.43 -13.98 -28.15
C ALA A 539 -18.21 -15.30 -28.28
N GLY A 540 -19.55 -15.26 -28.30
CA GLY A 540 -20.39 -16.48 -28.29
C GLY A 540 -20.29 -17.28 -26.98
N ARG A 541 -19.96 -16.63 -25.86
CA ARG A 541 -19.74 -17.24 -24.54
C ARG A 541 -20.87 -16.94 -23.56
N PRO A 542 -21.09 -17.80 -22.54
CA PRO A 542 -22.08 -17.54 -21.51
C PRO A 542 -21.76 -16.23 -20.76
N SER A 543 -22.82 -15.49 -20.43
CA SER A 543 -22.67 -14.29 -19.60
C SER A 543 -22.29 -14.66 -18.16
N PRO A 544 -21.63 -13.78 -17.40
CA PRO A 544 -21.41 -13.97 -15.97
C PRO A 544 -22.74 -14.25 -15.26
N SER A 545 -22.70 -15.07 -14.21
CA SER A 545 -23.87 -15.26 -13.33
C SER A 545 -24.41 -13.91 -12.85
N PRO A 546 -25.73 -13.77 -12.63
CA PRO A 546 -26.24 -12.54 -12.03
C PRO A 546 -25.58 -12.29 -10.68
N PRO A 547 -25.50 -11.02 -10.22
CA PRO A 547 -25.13 -10.78 -8.84
C PRO A 547 -26.10 -11.58 -7.96
N PRO A 548 -25.64 -12.17 -6.86
CA PRO A 548 -26.58 -12.82 -5.97
C PRO A 548 -27.66 -11.80 -5.55
N GLY A 549 -28.93 -12.23 -5.55
CA GLY A 549 -30.04 -11.40 -5.10
C GLY A 549 -29.80 -10.89 -3.68
N GLU A 550 -30.45 -9.80 -3.27
CA GLU A 550 -30.36 -9.28 -1.90
C GLU A 550 -30.44 -10.44 -0.91
N PHE A 551 -29.30 -10.77 -0.31
CA PHE A 551 -29.22 -11.91 0.58
C PHE A 551 -29.95 -11.52 1.87
N GLY A 552 -31.21 -11.94 1.97
CA GLY A 552 -31.83 -12.18 3.26
C GLY A 552 -30.89 -13.06 4.07
N VAL A 553 -30.55 -12.57 5.27
CA VAL A 553 -29.85 -13.20 6.38
C VAL A 553 -29.44 -14.66 6.07
N VAL A 554 -28.23 -14.84 5.53
CA VAL A 554 -27.62 -16.16 5.46
C VAL A 554 -27.24 -16.52 6.89
N GLN A 555 -27.93 -17.49 7.48
CA GLN A 555 -27.52 -18.11 8.73
C GLN A 555 -26.15 -18.77 8.51
N TYR A 556 -25.15 -18.30 9.24
CA TYR A 556 -23.82 -18.91 9.34
C TYR A 556 -23.84 -20.16 10.22
#